data_AF-A0A4Y9XXU0-F1
#
_entry.id   AF-A0A4Y9XXU0-F1
#
_cell.length_a   1.000
_cell.length_b   1.000
_cell.length_c   1.000
_cell.angle_alpha   90.00
_cell.angle_beta   90.00
_cell.angle_gamma   90.00
#
_symmetry.space_group_name_H-M   'P 1'
#
loop_
_entity.id
_entity.type
_entity.pdbx_description
1 polymer ?
#
loop_
_entity_poly.entity_id
_entity_poly.type
_entity_poly.pdbx_seq_one_letter_code
_entity_poly.pdbx_strand_id
1 'polypeptide(L)'
;MASPPVTTTDTPAIKNAPVVGLAEGNGSFSNVHLAALVLGVPWLVKRMLPIVNRGGFKTYLFLVLLLGVPVTFACRTLMSMYGPRKNTKVALPGKDIEQYITIKDVELRDKFHGKEKIPMQVFHDAYFDGKIEFNGEHVERRPANAPLTPSSVAGDVLDILEQRHDWAKMVFAPELFKFVLCSIIPDVVFHKRSQDEEQIYGNYDRGGDFYEWFLGPRMIYTSGIISTLGEEESLEQL
;
A
#
# COMPACT_ATOMS: atom_id res chain seq x y z
N MET A 1 -20.64 26.11 -3.11
CA MET A 1 -19.73 25.06 -2.63
C MET A 1 -20.45 23.73 -2.84
N ALA A 2 -19.86 22.79 -3.58
CA ALA A 2 -20.51 21.49 -3.80
C ALA A 2 -20.59 20.73 -2.46
N SER A 3 -21.76 20.22 -2.09
CA SER A 3 -21.91 19.35 -0.91
C SER A 3 -20.95 18.16 -1.04
N PRO A 4 -20.29 17.72 0.05
CA PRO A 4 -19.46 16.53 -0.02
C PRO A 4 -20.33 15.32 -0.45
N PRO A 5 -19.81 14.43 -1.31
CA PRO A 5 -20.57 13.31 -1.90
C PRO A 5 -20.95 12.22 -0.90
N VAL A 6 -20.70 12.43 0.40
CA VAL A 6 -20.85 11.46 1.48
C VAL A 6 -21.44 12.17 2.69
N THR A 7 -22.46 11.56 3.29
CA THR A 7 -23.03 12.01 4.55
C THR A 7 -22.04 11.70 5.68
N THR A 8 -21.55 12.72 6.37
CA THR A 8 -20.71 12.57 7.57
C THR A 8 -21.58 12.35 8.80
N THR A 9 -21.09 11.57 9.76
CA THR A 9 -21.72 11.50 11.09
C THR A 9 -21.29 12.71 11.93
N ASP A 10 -22.12 13.13 12.88
CA ASP A 10 -21.77 14.15 13.88
C ASP A 10 -21.87 13.51 15.26
N THR A 11 -20.96 12.57 15.52
CA THR A 11 -20.95 11.76 16.75
C THR A 11 -19.59 11.89 17.41
N PRO A 12 -19.52 12.30 18.70
CA PRO A 12 -18.26 12.40 19.43
C PRO A 12 -17.41 11.12 19.36
N ALA A 13 -18.03 9.94 19.37
CA ALA A 13 -17.32 8.66 19.40
C ALA A 13 -16.58 8.28 18.09
N ILE A 14 -16.92 8.89 16.95
CA ILE A 14 -16.41 8.47 15.63
C ILE A 14 -15.85 9.66 14.87
N LYS A 15 -14.53 9.66 14.68
CA LYS A 15 -13.84 10.60 13.79
C LYS A 15 -14.08 10.21 12.33
N ASN A 16 -14.72 11.08 11.56
CA ASN A 16 -14.88 10.87 10.11
C ASN A 16 -13.52 11.00 9.40
N ALA A 17 -13.17 10.01 8.60
CA ALA A 17 -12.03 10.11 7.69
C ALA A 17 -12.28 11.18 6.62
N PRO A 18 -11.25 11.87 6.11
CA PRO A 18 -11.42 12.80 5.01
C PRO A 18 -11.92 12.04 3.77
N VAL A 19 -12.84 12.64 3.01
CA VAL A 19 -13.42 12.01 1.81
C VAL A 19 -12.34 11.57 0.81
N VAL A 20 -11.21 12.27 0.77
CA VAL A 20 -10.05 11.94 -0.07
C VAL A 20 -9.45 10.57 0.28
N GLY A 21 -9.56 10.11 1.53
CA GLY A 21 -9.12 8.78 1.98
C GLY A 21 -9.88 7.63 1.32
N LEU A 22 -11.10 7.89 0.84
CA LEU A 22 -11.91 6.93 0.09
C LEU A 22 -11.48 6.79 -1.37
N ALA A 23 -10.49 7.57 -1.82
CA ALA A 23 -9.97 7.46 -3.18
C ALA A 23 -9.33 6.09 -3.40
N GLU A 24 -9.84 5.33 -4.36
CA GLU A 24 -9.21 4.05 -4.73
C GLU A 24 -8.02 4.28 -5.67
N GLY A 25 -7.01 3.42 -5.51
CA GLY A 25 -5.87 3.31 -6.41
C GLY A 25 -6.22 2.60 -7.73
N ASN A 26 -5.17 2.13 -8.41
CA ASN A 26 -5.32 1.34 -9.62
C ASN A 26 -5.80 -0.08 -9.27
N GLY A 27 -6.83 -0.56 -9.96
CA GLY A 27 -7.43 -1.86 -9.69
C GLY A 27 -7.97 -2.57 -10.93
N SER A 28 -7.51 -2.20 -12.12
CA SER A 28 -7.97 -2.77 -13.40
C SER A 28 -7.37 -4.15 -13.69
N PHE A 29 -7.35 -5.06 -12.70
CA PHE A 29 -6.86 -6.42 -12.86
C PHE A 29 -7.98 -7.34 -13.34
N SER A 30 -7.74 -8.04 -14.44
CA SER A 30 -8.66 -9.05 -14.98
C SER A 30 -7.99 -10.42 -15.03
N ASN A 31 -8.59 -11.39 -14.36
CA ASN A 31 -8.12 -12.78 -14.39
C ASN A 31 -8.23 -13.38 -15.80
N VAL A 32 -9.18 -12.92 -16.61
CA VAL A 32 -9.35 -13.35 -18.01
C VAL A 32 -8.17 -12.85 -18.86
N HIS A 33 -7.78 -11.58 -18.71
CA HIS A 33 -6.61 -11.04 -19.42
C HIS A 33 -5.33 -11.75 -18.97
N LEU A 34 -5.17 -11.98 -17.67
CA LEU A 34 -4.02 -12.71 -17.15
C LEU A 34 -3.96 -14.14 -17.72
N ALA A 35 -5.06 -14.88 -17.70
CA ALA A 35 -5.11 -16.24 -18.25
C ALA A 35 -4.82 -16.25 -19.76
N ALA A 36 -5.39 -15.30 -20.50
CA ALA A 36 -5.13 -15.15 -21.94
C ALA A 36 -3.64 -14.89 -22.23
N LEU A 37 -2.97 -14.06 -21.42
CA LEU A 37 -1.54 -13.78 -21.57
C LEU A 37 -0.68 -14.99 -21.16
N VAL A 38 -0.98 -15.62 -20.02
CA VAL A 38 -0.21 -16.76 -19.49
C VAL A 38 -0.30 -17.98 -20.42
N LEU A 39 -1.42 -18.18 -21.13
CA LEU A 39 -1.56 -19.27 -22.10
C LEU A 39 -1.15 -18.83 -23.52
N GLY A 40 -1.45 -17.58 -23.90
CA GLY A 40 -1.20 -17.05 -25.24
C GLY A 40 0.26 -16.72 -25.53
N VAL A 41 0.99 -16.15 -24.57
CA VAL A 41 2.42 -15.79 -24.75
C VAL A 41 3.27 -17.04 -25.01
N PRO A 42 3.19 -18.13 -24.20
CA PRO A 42 3.92 -19.37 -24.48
C PRO A 42 3.56 -19.98 -25.83
N TRP A 43 2.28 -19.91 -26.23
CA TRP A 43 1.82 -20.39 -27.54
C TRP A 43 2.46 -19.59 -28.69
N LEU A 44 2.51 -18.26 -28.57
CA LEU A 44 3.13 -17.39 -29.57
C LEU A 44 4.65 -17.59 -29.63
N VAL A 45 5.32 -17.60 -28.48
CA VAL A 45 6.78 -17.82 -28.37
C VAL A 45 7.16 -19.16 -28.98
N LYS A 46 6.40 -20.21 -28.70
CA LYS A 46 6.59 -21.52 -29.32
C LYS A 46 6.56 -21.41 -30.85
N ARG A 47 5.57 -20.72 -31.41
CA ARG A 47 5.39 -20.61 -32.87
C ARG A 47 6.46 -19.77 -33.55
N MET A 48 6.97 -18.74 -32.86
CA MET A 48 7.94 -17.80 -33.41
C MET A 48 9.39 -18.28 -33.30
N LEU A 49 9.77 -18.99 -32.25
CA LEU A 49 11.16 -19.36 -32.01
C LEU A 49 11.55 -20.65 -32.76
N PRO A 50 12.56 -20.61 -33.66
CA PRO A 50 12.98 -21.78 -34.46
C PRO A 50 13.41 -23.01 -33.65
N ILE A 51 13.81 -22.82 -32.40
CA ILE A 51 14.34 -23.88 -31.53
C ILE A 51 13.19 -24.71 -30.92
N VAL A 52 12.04 -24.09 -30.64
CA VAL A 52 10.91 -24.72 -29.93
C VAL A 52 9.67 -24.91 -30.81
N ASN A 53 9.65 -24.35 -32.03
CA ASN A 53 8.52 -24.41 -32.95
C ASN A 53 8.16 -25.82 -33.42
N ARG A 54 9.13 -26.73 -33.49
CA ARG A 54 8.94 -28.15 -33.80
C ARG A 54 8.48 -28.98 -32.61
N GLY A 55 8.43 -28.39 -31.41
CA GLY A 55 8.03 -29.06 -30.18
C GLY A 55 6.55 -29.43 -30.14
N GLY A 56 6.22 -30.50 -29.43
CA GLY A 56 4.84 -30.97 -29.24
C GLY A 56 4.08 -30.22 -28.14
N PHE A 57 3.06 -30.86 -27.57
CA PHE A 57 2.29 -30.33 -26.44
C PHE A 57 3.14 -30.21 -25.16
N LYS A 58 4.06 -31.16 -24.91
CA LYS A 58 4.98 -31.11 -23.76
C LYS A 58 5.87 -29.86 -23.77
N THR A 59 6.38 -29.46 -24.94
CA THR A 59 7.15 -28.22 -25.10
C THR A 59 6.31 -26.98 -24.78
N TYR A 60 5.03 -26.98 -25.17
CA TYR A 60 4.12 -25.89 -24.80
C TYR A 60 3.91 -25.81 -23.28
N LEU A 61 3.62 -26.93 -22.62
CA LEU A 61 3.48 -26.95 -21.15
C LEU A 61 4.75 -26.48 -20.43
N PHE A 62 5.93 -26.91 -20.91
CA PHE A 62 7.20 -26.44 -20.39
C PHE A 62 7.34 -24.92 -20.53
N LEU A 63 6.98 -24.35 -21.68
CA LEU A 63 7.00 -22.90 -21.90
C LEU A 63 5.98 -22.17 -21.02
N VAL A 64 4.81 -22.74 -20.77
CA VAL A 64 3.81 -22.17 -19.83
C VAL A 64 4.38 -22.13 -18.40
N LEU A 65 5.06 -23.19 -17.95
CA LEU A 65 5.71 -23.20 -16.63
C LEU A 65 6.86 -22.19 -16.55
N LEU A 66 7.70 -22.13 -17.59
CA LEU A 66 8.86 -21.26 -17.64
C LEU A 66 8.48 -19.77 -17.75
N LEU A 67 7.52 -19.44 -18.62
CA LEU A 67 7.14 -18.06 -18.91
C LEU A 67 5.94 -17.59 -18.10
N GLY A 68 5.17 -18.49 -17.48
CA GLY A 68 3.95 -18.13 -16.76
C GLY A 68 4.20 -17.16 -15.60
N VAL A 69 5.27 -17.40 -14.82
CA VAL A 69 5.66 -16.50 -13.72
C VAL A 69 6.15 -15.13 -14.25
N PRO A 70 7.13 -15.06 -15.18
CA PRO A 70 7.53 -13.79 -15.78
C PRO A 70 6.39 -13.00 -16.44
N VAL A 71 5.50 -13.68 -17.17
CA VAL A 71 4.33 -13.05 -17.83
C VAL A 71 3.36 -12.51 -16.78
N THR A 72 3.14 -13.24 -15.69
CA THR A 72 2.29 -12.77 -14.60
C THR A 72 2.87 -11.52 -13.94
N PHE A 73 4.17 -11.50 -13.67
CA PHE A 73 4.83 -10.33 -13.08
C PHE A 73 4.82 -9.13 -14.02
N ALA A 74 5.13 -9.32 -15.30
CA ALA A 74 5.06 -8.27 -16.30
C ALA A 74 3.64 -7.72 -16.44
N CYS A 75 2.63 -8.60 -16.55
CA CYS A 75 1.23 -8.19 -16.62
C CYS A 75 0.82 -7.38 -15.39
N ARG A 76 1.14 -7.84 -14.17
CA ARG A 76 0.78 -7.13 -12.94
C ARG A 76 1.50 -5.79 -12.80
N THR A 77 2.77 -5.73 -13.17
CA THR A 77 3.57 -4.50 -13.15
C THR A 77 2.98 -3.46 -14.11
N LEU A 78 2.79 -3.84 -15.38
CA LEU A 78 2.20 -2.96 -16.40
C LEU A 78 0.81 -2.50 -16.02
N MET A 79 -0.04 -3.43 -15.55
CA MET A 79 -1.37 -3.08 -15.09
C MET A 79 -1.32 -2.13 -13.90
N SER A 80 -0.39 -2.26 -12.96
CA SER A 80 -0.26 -1.33 -11.82
C SER A 80 0.24 0.06 -12.22
N MET A 81 1.10 0.16 -13.24
CA MET A 81 1.68 1.43 -13.71
C MET A 81 0.73 2.23 -14.59
N TYR A 82 0.03 1.54 -15.51
CA TYR A 82 -0.77 2.20 -16.56
C TYR A 82 -2.28 2.02 -16.41
N GLY A 83 -2.70 1.10 -15.54
CA GLY A 83 -4.12 0.87 -15.29
C GLY A 83 -4.82 2.11 -14.75
N PRO A 84 -6.02 2.44 -15.25
CA PRO A 84 -6.79 3.54 -14.69
C PRO A 84 -7.28 3.18 -13.29
N ARG A 85 -7.59 4.22 -12.50
CA ARG A 85 -8.32 4.06 -11.23
C ARG A 85 -9.67 3.37 -11.52
N LYS A 86 -10.10 2.47 -10.63
CA LYS A 86 -11.41 1.82 -10.75
C LYS A 86 -12.56 2.84 -10.78
N ASN A 87 -12.40 3.93 -10.05
CA ASN A 87 -13.41 4.95 -9.87
C ASN A 87 -12.79 6.32 -9.59
N THR A 88 -13.41 7.38 -10.11
CA THR A 88 -13.01 8.79 -9.93
C THR A 88 -14.08 9.63 -9.22
N LYS A 89 -15.06 8.99 -8.53
CA LYS A 89 -16.08 9.68 -7.71
C LYS A 89 -15.49 10.67 -6.70
N VAL A 90 -14.31 10.36 -6.16
CA VAL A 90 -13.56 11.25 -5.27
C VAL A 90 -12.47 11.95 -6.08
N ALA A 91 -12.59 13.28 -6.19
CA ALA A 91 -11.58 14.15 -6.76
C ALA A 91 -10.42 14.28 -5.78
N LEU A 92 -9.19 14.10 -6.28
CA LEU A 92 -7.98 14.30 -5.50
C LEU A 92 -7.61 15.78 -5.48
N PRO A 93 -6.98 16.29 -4.40
CA PRO A 93 -6.56 17.69 -4.32
C PRO A 93 -5.61 18.11 -5.45
N GLY A 94 -4.82 17.18 -5.99
CA GLY A 94 -3.86 17.46 -7.04
C GLY A 94 -2.76 18.40 -6.56
N LYS A 95 -2.36 18.32 -5.29
CA LYS A 95 -1.29 19.12 -4.71
C LYS A 95 0.09 18.58 -5.11
N ASP A 96 1.11 19.39 -4.92
CA ASP A 96 2.49 18.97 -5.17
C ASP A 96 2.98 18.05 -4.04
N ILE A 97 3.88 17.12 -4.35
CA ILE A 97 4.42 16.13 -3.39
C ILE A 97 5.10 16.82 -2.20
N GLU A 98 5.72 17.96 -2.43
CA GLU A 98 6.41 18.78 -1.43
C GLU A 98 5.45 19.42 -0.42
N GLN A 99 4.13 19.41 -0.68
CA GLN A 99 3.17 19.81 0.33
C GLN A 99 2.96 18.72 1.39
N TYR A 100 3.19 17.46 1.03
CA TYR A 100 2.94 16.30 1.89
C TYR A 100 4.19 15.81 2.60
N ILE A 101 5.32 15.79 1.90
CA ILE A 101 6.57 15.21 2.40
C ILE A 101 7.77 16.08 2.02
N THR A 102 8.81 16.06 2.86
CA THR A 102 10.10 16.66 2.58
C THR A 102 11.09 15.56 2.24
N ILE A 103 11.62 15.59 1.02
CA ILE A 103 12.65 14.67 0.54
C ILE A 103 14.02 15.29 0.82
N LYS A 104 14.76 14.70 1.76
CA LYS A 104 16.11 15.15 2.17
C LYS A 104 17.18 14.65 1.20
N ASP A 105 16.98 13.46 0.65
CA ASP A 105 17.89 12.84 -0.31
C ASP A 105 17.85 13.54 -1.68
N VAL A 106 19.03 13.85 -2.23
CA VAL A 106 19.15 14.62 -3.47
C VAL A 106 18.67 13.79 -4.67
N GLU A 107 19.03 12.51 -4.74
CA GLU A 107 18.66 11.66 -5.88
C GLU A 107 17.15 11.42 -5.96
N LEU A 108 16.51 11.22 -4.81
CA LEU A 108 15.06 11.07 -4.73
C LEU A 108 14.35 12.38 -5.06
N ARG A 109 14.87 13.52 -4.60
CA ARG A 109 14.29 14.84 -4.88
C ARG A 109 14.36 15.19 -6.37
N ASP A 110 15.45 14.82 -7.04
CA ASP A 110 15.59 15.04 -8.49
C ASP A 110 14.60 14.19 -9.28
N LYS A 111 14.27 12.98 -8.79
CA LYS A 111 13.31 12.06 -9.44
C LYS A 111 11.85 12.40 -9.13
N PHE A 112 11.55 12.86 -7.91
CA PHE A 112 10.19 13.06 -7.42
C PHE A 112 10.02 14.49 -6.92
N HIS A 113 9.38 15.32 -7.74
CA HIS A 113 9.07 16.71 -7.42
C HIS A 113 7.79 17.16 -8.14
N GLY A 114 7.13 18.19 -7.61
CA GLY A 114 5.88 18.73 -8.13
C GLY A 114 4.78 17.69 -8.18
N LYS A 115 4.27 17.41 -9.38
CA LYS A 115 3.18 16.43 -9.61
C LYS A 115 3.66 14.99 -9.76
N GLU A 116 4.97 14.75 -9.80
CA GLU A 116 5.49 13.41 -9.99
C GLU A 116 5.45 12.61 -8.68
N LYS A 117 4.49 11.69 -8.61
CA LYS A 117 4.23 10.90 -7.40
C LYS A 117 5.28 9.82 -7.17
N ILE A 118 5.64 9.60 -5.92
CA ILE A 118 6.59 8.56 -5.49
C ILE A 118 5.91 7.18 -5.38
N PRO A 119 6.53 6.07 -5.81
CA PRO A 119 6.02 4.74 -5.50
C PRO A 119 5.94 4.52 -3.97
N MET A 120 4.84 3.98 -3.47
CA MET A 120 4.60 3.84 -2.02
C MET A 120 5.70 3.03 -1.32
N GLN A 121 6.21 1.97 -1.95
CA GLN A 121 7.31 1.20 -1.39
C GLN A 121 8.61 2.01 -1.30
N VAL A 122 8.95 2.79 -2.33
CA VAL A 122 10.15 3.64 -2.32
C VAL A 122 10.03 4.72 -1.25
N PHE A 123 8.84 5.28 -1.07
CA PHE A 123 8.54 6.19 0.03
C PHE A 123 8.74 5.53 1.40
N HIS A 124 8.13 4.35 1.60
CA HIS A 124 8.23 3.58 2.84
C HIS A 124 9.69 3.35 3.23
N ASP A 125 10.48 2.78 2.32
CA ASP A 125 11.88 2.45 2.57
C ASP A 125 12.70 3.71 2.85
N ALA A 126 12.49 4.79 2.09
CA ALA A 126 13.18 6.05 2.28
C ALA A 126 12.77 6.77 3.58
N TYR A 127 11.53 6.64 4.04
CA TYR A 127 11.07 7.21 5.32
C TYR A 127 11.75 6.50 6.49
N PHE A 128 11.79 5.16 6.49
CA PHE A 128 12.47 4.38 7.54
C PHE A 128 13.99 4.57 7.52
N ASP A 129 14.58 4.86 6.37
CA ASP A 129 15.98 5.29 6.24
C ASP A 129 16.23 6.75 6.69
N GLY A 130 15.19 7.49 7.09
CA GLY A 130 15.29 8.90 7.49
C GLY A 130 15.57 9.87 6.33
N LYS A 131 15.44 9.42 5.08
CA LYS A 131 15.67 10.23 3.85
C LYS A 131 14.45 11.07 3.46
N ILE A 132 13.27 10.73 3.99
CA ILE A 132 12.03 11.45 3.77
C ILE A 132 11.35 11.69 5.12
N GLU A 133 10.69 12.83 5.26
CA GLU A 133 9.90 13.21 6.43
C GLU A 133 8.52 13.69 6.01
N PHE A 134 7.50 13.48 6.85
CA PHE A 134 6.18 14.04 6.63
C PHE A 134 6.16 15.53 6.98
N ASN A 135 5.47 16.35 6.21
CA ASN A 135 5.34 17.79 6.48
C ASN A 135 4.24 18.12 7.48
N GLY A 136 3.69 17.10 8.15
CA GLY A 136 2.61 17.25 9.11
C GLY A 136 3.10 17.91 10.39
N GLU A 137 2.25 18.74 10.98
CA GLU A 137 2.48 19.25 12.33
C GLU A 137 2.10 18.15 13.33
N HIS A 138 2.95 17.89 14.33
CA HIS A 138 2.59 17.03 15.46
C HIS A 138 1.50 17.73 16.28
N VAL A 139 0.23 17.48 15.94
CA VAL A 139 -0.88 17.94 16.76
C VAL A 139 -1.10 16.88 17.85
N GLU A 140 -0.64 17.16 19.07
CA GLU A 140 -0.76 16.23 20.21
C GLU A 140 -2.20 15.76 20.44
N ARG A 141 -3.20 16.59 20.11
CA ARG A 141 -4.63 16.26 20.04
C ARG A 141 -5.35 17.31 19.20
N ARG A 142 -5.83 16.95 18.01
CA ARG A 142 -6.82 17.76 17.27
C ARG A 142 -8.21 17.37 17.80
N PRO A 143 -9.06 18.31 18.26
CA PRO A 143 -10.42 17.95 18.66
C PRO A 143 -11.18 17.35 17.47
N ALA A 144 -11.94 16.28 17.71
CA ALA A 144 -12.53 15.41 16.67
C ALA A 144 -13.30 16.16 15.57
N ASN A 145 -13.81 17.36 15.88
CA ASN A 145 -14.66 18.17 15.01
C ASN A 145 -14.01 19.47 14.49
N ALA A 146 -12.68 19.63 14.61
CA ALA A 146 -12.01 20.82 14.08
C ALA A 146 -12.05 20.84 12.53
N PRO A 147 -12.52 21.93 11.89
CA PRO A 147 -12.46 22.05 10.44
C PRO A 147 -11.01 21.98 9.94
N LEU A 148 -10.77 21.17 8.91
CA LEU A 148 -9.53 21.20 8.13
C LEU A 148 -9.42 22.58 7.47
N THR A 149 -8.53 23.45 7.96
CA THR A 149 -8.32 24.77 7.36
C THR A 149 -7.51 24.64 6.07
N PRO A 150 -7.73 25.50 5.05
CA PRO A 150 -7.25 25.22 3.69
C PRO A 150 -5.79 25.58 3.40
N SER A 151 -5.06 26.21 4.33
CA SER A 151 -3.82 26.95 3.99
C SER A 151 -2.50 26.24 4.28
N SER A 152 -2.51 25.04 4.83
CA SER A 152 -1.33 24.16 4.90
C SER A 152 -1.80 22.72 4.77
N VAL A 153 -0.91 21.79 4.44
CA VAL A 153 -1.19 20.37 4.70
C VAL A 153 -1.12 20.19 6.22
N ALA A 154 -2.11 20.76 6.92
CA ALA A 154 -2.23 20.74 8.36
C ALA A 154 -2.88 19.43 8.75
N GLY A 155 -2.06 18.47 9.16
CA GLY A 155 -2.52 17.20 9.67
C GLY A 155 -1.35 16.40 10.19
N ASP A 156 -1.63 15.49 11.10
CA ASP A 156 -0.65 14.51 11.54
C ASP A 156 -0.28 13.55 10.39
N VAL A 157 0.59 12.58 10.67
CA VAL A 157 1.00 11.55 9.69
C VAL A 157 -0.21 10.82 9.10
N LEU A 158 -1.26 10.57 9.91
CA LEU A 158 -2.46 9.88 9.46
C LEU A 158 -3.22 10.71 8.42
N ASP A 159 -3.42 12.00 8.66
CA ASP A 159 -4.11 12.90 7.72
C ASP A 159 -3.39 12.99 6.35
N ILE A 160 -2.06 12.90 6.33
CA ILE A 160 -1.26 12.86 5.10
C ILE A 160 -1.38 11.49 4.40
N LEU A 161 -1.36 10.40 5.16
CA LEU A 161 -1.53 9.04 4.65
C LEU A 161 -2.95 8.77 4.12
N GLU A 162 -3.96 9.43 4.66
CA GLU A 162 -5.30 9.41 4.07
C GLU A 162 -5.31 10.06 2.67
N GLN A 163 -4.42 11.01 2.43
CA GLN A 163 -4.25 11.64 1.13
C GLN A 163 -3.18 10.95 0.25
N ARG A 164 -2.70 9.75 0.62
CA ARG A 164 -1.63 9.01 -0.08
C ARG A 164 -1.83 8.88 -1.59
N HIS A 165 -3.07 8.78 -2.07
CA HIS A 165 -3.34 8.65 -3.49
C HIS A 165 -3.07 9.94 -4.29
N ASP A 166 -2.93 11.08 -3.63
CA ASP A 166 -2.56 12.35 -4.27
C ASP A 166 -1.06 12.45 -4.54
N TRP A 167 -0.22 11.93 -3.65
CA TRP A 167 1.24 12.10 -3.71
C TRP A 167 2.04 10.81 -3.91
N ALA A 168 1.42 9.63 -3.74
CA ALA A 168 2.06 8.32 -3.94
C ALA A 168 1.38 7.48 -5.04
N LYS A 169 2.16 6.58 -5.67
CA LYS A 169 1.70 5.57 -6.64
C LYS A 169 1.72 4.18 -6.01
N MET A 170 0.62 3.44 -6.16
CA MET A 170 0.48 2.05 -5.70
C MET A 170 0.90 1.09 -6.83
N VAL A 171 2.20 1.01 -7.08
CA VAL A 171 2.80 0.22 -8.17
C VAL A 171 3.66 -0.91 -7.61
N PHE A 172 3.76 -2.01 -8.36
CA PHE A 172 4.71 -3.07 -8.01
C PHE A 172 6.15 -2.60 -8.26
N ALA A 173 6.99 -2.59 -7.23
CA ALA A 173 8.42 -2.33 -7.37
C ALA A 173 9.21 -3.64 -7.57
N PRO A 174 10.40 -3.59 -8.19
CA PRO A 174 11.27 -4.75 -8.35
C PRO A 174 11.61 -5.46 -7.03
N GLU A 175 11.84 -4.68 -5.96
CA GLU A 175 12.14 -5.21 -4.63
C GLU A 175 10.99 -6.05 -4.05
N LEU A 176 9.73 -5.72 -4.36
CA LEU A 176 8.58 -6.55 -3.97
C LEU A 176 8.63 -7.92 -4.64
N PHE A 177 8.98 -8.00 -5.93
CA PHE A 177 9.12 -9.29 -6.61
C PHE A 177 10.29 -10.11 -6.07
N LYS A 178 11.41 -9.45 -5.74
CA LYS A 178 12.54 -10.08 -5.08
C LYS A 178 12.13 -10.67 -3.72
N PHE A 179 11.41 -9.91 -2.90
CA PHE A 179 10.90 -10.39 -1.62
C PHE A 179 9.94 -11.59 -1.79
N VAL A 180 9.01 -11.52 -2.74
CA VAL A 180 8.09 -12.63 -3.02
C VAL A 180 8.85 -13.89 -3.45
N LEU A 181 9.81 -13.78 -4.37
CA LEU A 181 10.54 -14.92 -4.93
C LEU A 181 11.58 -15.51 -3.97
N CYS A 182 12.26 -14.66 -3.20
CA CYS A 182 13.42 -15.05 -2.40
C CYS A 182 13.13 -15.19 -0.90
N SER A 183 11.98 -14.70 -0.43
CA SER A 183 11.56 -14.82 0.98
C SER A 183 10.24 -15.58 1.09
N ILE A 184 9.14 -15.02 0.59
CA ILE A 184 7.79 -15.59 0.81
C ILE A 184 7.66 -17.00 0.21
N ILE A 185 8.00 -17.19 -1.07
CA ILE A 185 7.84 -18.51 -1.71
C ILE A 185 8.70 -19.57 -1.01
N PRO A 186 10.00 -19.34 -0.74
CA PRO A 186 10.80 -20.28 0.05
C PRO A 186 10.22 -20.57 1.44
N ASP A 187 9.79 -19.55 2.17
CA ASP A 187 9.21 -19.72 3.52
C ASP A 187 7.97 -20.60 3.48
N VAL A 188 7.05 -20.34 2.55
CA VAL A 188 5.81 -21.12 2.36
C VAL A 188 6.09 -22.53 1.82
N VAL A 189 7.18 -22.75 1.09
CA VAL A 189 7.51 -24.10 0.58
C VAL A 189 8.20 -24.94 1.65
N PHE A 190 9.10 -24.35 2.43
CA PHE A 190 9.98 -25.12 3.33
C PHE A 190 9.59 -25.11 4.81
N HIS A 191 8.81 -24.13 5.29
CA HIS A 191 8.30 -24.02 6.67
C HIS A 191 9.31 -24.49 7.74
N LYS A 192 10.50 -23.88 7.80
CA LYS A 192 11.52 -24.30 8.77
C LYS A 192 11.32 -23.59 10.10
N ARG A 193 11.43 -24.35 11.19
CA ARG A 193 11.42 -23.82 12.56
C ARG A 193 12.44 -22.68 12.77
N SER A 194 13.61 -22.76 12.16
CA SER A 194 14.62 -21.69 12.28
C SER A 194 14.18 -20.37 11.63
N GLN A 195 13.35 -20.43 10.58
CA GLN A 195 12.77 -19.24 9.95
C GLN A 195 11.73 -18.61 10.88
N ASP A 196 10.87 -19.44 11.49
CA ASP A 196 9.89 -18.96 12.47
C ASP A 196 10.59 -18.33 13.67
N GLU A 197 11.63 -18.98 14.21
CA GLU A 197 12.43 -18.44 15.31
C GLU A 197 13.02 -17.08 14.94
N GLU A 198 13.70 -16.91 13.80
CA GLU A 198 14.28 -15.62 13.40
C GLU A 198 13.24 -14.49 13.22
N GLN A 199 12.05 -14.80 12.69
CA GLN A 199 10.98 -13.81 12.48
C GLN A 199 10.26 -13.41 13.77
N ILE A 200 10.15 -14.33 14.72
CA ILE A 200 9.35 -14.17 15.93
C ILE A 200 10.23 -13.66 17.08
N TYR A 201 11.48 -14.08 17.16
CA TYR A 201 12.37 -13.86 18.31
C TYR A 201 12.43 -12.38 18.74
N GLY A 202 12.70 -11.46 17.80
CA GLY A 202 12.80 -10.04 18.12
C GLY A 202 11.49 -9.36 18.57
N ASN A 203 10.33 -9.89 18.18
CA ASN A 203 9.03 -9.35 18.58
C ASN A 203 8.65 -9.76 20.01
N TYR A 204 8.99 -10.98 20.41
CA TYR A 204 8.66 -11.50 21.73
C TYR A 204 9.71 -11.17 22.79
N ASP A 205 10.99 -11.01 22.42
CA ASP A 205 12.06 -10.60 23.34
C ASP A 205 11.92 -9.13 23.81
N ARG A 206 11.16 -8.28 23.09
CA ARG A 206 10.81 -6.92 23.57
C ARG A 206 9.91 -6.93 24.81
N GLY A 207 9.32 -8.07 25.15
CA GLY A 207 8.50 -8.25 26.35
C GLY A 207 7.12 -7.60 26.28
N GLY A 208 6.34 -7.78 27.36
CA GLY A 208 5.01 -7.18 27.51
C GLY A 208 5.07 -5.65 27.69
N ASP A 209 6.12 -5.14 28.32
CA ASP A 209 6.27 -3.72 28.69
C ASP A 209 6.20 -2.77 27.48
N PHE A 210 6.73 -3.19 26.32
CA PHE A 210 6.62 -2.41 25.08
C PHE A 210 5.17 -2.28 24.61
N TYR A 211 4.43 -3.39 24.64
CA TYR A 211 3.04 -3.45 24.20
C TYR A 211 2.09 -2.77 25.20
N GLU A 212 2.37 -2.92 26.50
CA GLU A 212 1.60 -2.29 27.57
C GLU A 212 1.55 -0.77 27.41
N TRP A 213 2.63 -0.16 26.90
CA TRP A 213 2.72 1.28 26.71
C TRP A 213 1.64 1.87 25.79
N PHE A 214 1.11 1.08 24.84
CA PHE A 214 0.06 1.52 23.92
C PHE A 214 -1.22 0.66 23.91
N LEU A 215 -1.20 -0.55 24.48
CA LEU A 215 -2.38 -1.42 24.60
C LEU A 215 -3.12 -1.29 25.94
N GLY A 216 -2.48 -0.72 26.97
CA GLY A 216 -3.04 -0.63 28.31
C GLY A 216 -3.05 -1.97 29.07
N PRO A 217 -3.60 -1.98 30.30
CA PRO A 217 -3.51 -3.13 31.21
C PRO A 217 -4.10 -4.44 30.68
N ARG A 218 -5.09 -4.38 29.79
CA ARG A 218 -5.72 -5.57 29.23
C ARG A 218 -4.92 -6.28 28.14
N MET A 219 -3.93 -5.61 27.56
CA MET A 219 -3.06 -6.19 26.51
C MET A 219 -3.84 -6.76 25.31
N ILE A 220 -5.02 -6.18 25.00
CA ILE A 220 -5.86 -6.66 23.91
C ILE A 220 -5.37 -6.04 22.59
N TYR A 221 -4.82 -6.89 21.72
CA TYR A 221 -4.38 -6.49 20.36
C TYR A 221 -5.39 -6.93 19.29
N THR A 222 -6.59 -6.36 19.34
CA THR A 222 -7.66 -6.57 18.36
C THR A 222 -8.51 -5.31 18.20
N SER A 223 -9.45 -5.31 17.26
CA SER A 223 -10.44 -4.23 17.14
C SER A 223 -11.36 -4.19 18.36
N GLY A 224 -11.58 -3.00 18.90
CA GLY A 224 -12.61 -2.74 19.92
C GLY A 224 -14.00 -2.50 19.32
N ILE A 225 -15.01 -2.41 20.19
CA ILE A 225 -16.41 -2.14 19.83
C ILE A 225 -16.84 -0.85 20.53
N ILE A 226 -17.21 0.16 19.73
CA ILE A 226 -17.82 1.39 20.25
C ILE A 226 -19.25 1.08 20.66
N SER A 227 -19.56 1.21 21.95
CA SER A 227 -20.86 0.85 22.53
C SER A 227 -21.88 1.99 22.42
N THR A 228 -21.41 3.24 22.40
CA THR A 228 -22.24 4.45 22.36
C THR A 228 -21.68 5.50 21.40
N LEU A 229 -22.57 6.24 20.73
CA LEU A 229 -22.19 7.31 19.80
C LEU A 229 -22.04 8.68 20.50
N GLY A 230 -22.52 8.79 21.75
CA GLY A 230 -22.66 10.07 22.45
C GLY A 230 -21.40 10.53 23.20
N GLU A 231 -20.44 9.65 23.42
CA GLU A 231 -19.20 9.93 24.16
C GLU A 231 -18.03 9.10 23.61
N GLU A 232 -16.80 9.61 23.75
CA GLU A 232 -15.59 8.86 23.42
C GLU A 232 -15.25 7.90 24.56
N GLU A 233 -15.16 6.61 24.24
CA GLU A 233 -14.78 5.56 25.18
C GLU A 233 -13.25 5.44 25.29
N SER A 234 -12.75 5.15 26.49
CA SER A 234 -11.33 4.80 26.67
C SER A 234 -11.01 3.47 25.96
N LEU A 235 -9.73 3.22 25.68
CA LEU A 235 -9.27 1.94 25.10
C LEU A 235 -9.75 0.72 25.89
N GLU A 236 -9.87 0.88 27.20
CA GLU A 236 -10.40 -0.14 28.10
C GLU A 236 -11.93 -0.26 27.98
N GLN A 237 -12.68 0.78 27.68
CA GLN A 237 -14.13 0.64 27.53
C GLN A 237 -14.53 -0.04 26.20
N LEU A 238 -13.65 0.03 25.19
CA LEU A 238 -13.81 -0.56 23.87
C LEU A 238 -13.63 -2.09 23.82
#